data_AF-A0A6N1X2T7-F1
#
_entry.id   AF-A0A6N1X2T7-F1
#
_cell.length_a   1.000
_cell.length_b   1.000
_cell.length_c   1.000
_cell.angle_alpha   90.00
_cell.angle_beta   90.00
_cell.angle_gamma   90.00
#
_symmetry.space_group_name_H-M   'P 1'
#
loop_
_entity.id
_entity.type
_entity.pdbx_description
1 polymer ?
#
loop_
_entity_poly.entity_id
_entity_poly.type
_entity_poly.pdbx_seq_one_letter_code
_entity_poly.pdbx_strand_id
1 'polypeptide(L)'
;MNKRLNKSGLIAPTDAEDAAINRGIAADPDTVEITAELAARMQPLRRRGRPAVERPKAPMTTRVDADVLDAIKHSGKGWQTRLNDVLREAVQKGKFKAAA
;
A
#
# COMPACT_ATOMS: atom_id res chain seq x y z
N MET A 1 -28.42 -27.59 15.43
CA MET A 1 -28.63 -26.31 14.71
C MET A 1 -27.52 -26.19 13.69
N ASN A 2 -27.85 -26.26 12.39
CA ASN A 2 -26.86 -26.45 11.34
C ASN A 2 -26.31 -25.09 10.87
N LYS A 3 -25.03 -24.84 11.14
CA LYS A 3 -24.30 -23.67 10.63
C LYS A 3 -24.26 -23.73 9.10
N ARG A 4 -24.93 -22.76 8.45
CA ARG A 4 -24.92 -22.63 6.98
C ARG A 4 -23.57 -22.07 6.55
N LEU A 5 -22.77 -22.89 5.85
CA LEU A 5 -21.54 -22.43 5.19
C LEU A 5 -21.91 -21.53 4.01
N ASN A 6 -21.29 -20.35 3.94
CA ASN A 6 -21.27 -19.57 2.70
C ASN A 6 -20.10 -20.02 1.79
N LYS A 7 -20.06 -19.52 0.56
CA LYS A 7 -19.09 -19.92 -0.48
C LYS A 7 -17.62 -19.70 -0.09
N SER A 8 -17.33 -18.95 0.98
CA SER A 8 -15.98 -18.69 1.50
C SER A 8 -15.64 -19.50 2.77
N GLY A 9 -16.45 -20.47 3.18
CA GLY A 9 -16.22 -21.27 4.39
C GLY A 9 -16.37 -20.47 5.70
N LEU A 10 -16.93 -19.26 5.63
CA LEU A 10 -17.22 -18.45 6.80
C LEU A 10 -18.48 -18.99 7.47
N ILE A 11 -18.38 -19.19 8.77
CA ILE A 11 -19.48 -19.58 9.65
C ILE A 11 -20.08 -18.30 10.23
N ALA A 12 -21.23 -17.88 9.69
CA ALA A 12 -21.98 -16.78 10.27
C ALA A 12 -22.74 -17.24 11.53
N PRO A 13 -22.86 -16.38 12.57
CA PRO A 13 -23.81 -16.62 13.65
C PRO A 13 -25.23 -16.78 13.14
N THR A 14 -26.01 -17.58 13.85
CA THR A 14 -27.47 -17.63 13.68
C THR A 14 -28.14 -16.49 14.44
N ASP A 15 -29.37 -16.14 14.08
CA ASP A 15 -30.13 -15.08 14.77
C ASP A 15 -30.23 -15.29 16.29
N ALA A 16 -30.30 -16.54 16.74
CA ALA A 16 -30.34 -16.88 18.16
C ALA A 16 -28.98 -16.66 18.85
N GLU A 17 -27.87 -16.94 18.15
CA GLU A 17 -26.52 -16.66 18.61
C GLU A 17 -26.24 -15.15 18.61
N ASP A 18 -26.66 -14.41 17.57
CA ASP A 18 -26.57 -12.95 17.52
C ASP A 18 -27.36 -12.29 18.66
N ALA A 19 -28.57 -12.77 18.95
CA ALA A 19 -29.35 -12.28 20.08
C ALA A 19 -28.65 -12.55 21.43
N ALA A 20 -27.95 -13.68 21.57
CA ALA A 20 -27.17 -13.98 22.77
C ALA A 20 -25.94 -13.07 22.91
N ILE A 21 -25.25 -12.80 21.80
CA ILE A 21 -24.11 -11.87 21.74
C ILE A 21 -24.56 -10.45 22.14
N ASN A 22 -25.65 -9.96 21.56
CA ASN A 22 -26.19 -8.62 21.85
C ASN A 22 -26.61 -8.48 23.33
N ARG A 23 -27.18 -9.52 23.94
CA ARG A 23 -27.48 -9.51 25.39
C ARG A 23 -26.22 -9.42 26.23
N GLY A 24 -25.15 -10.12 25.84
CA GLY A 24 -23.86 -10.07 26.53
C GLY A 24 -23.24 -8.69 26.48
N ILE A 25 -23.25 -8.06 25.30
CA ILE A 25 -22.79 -6.68 25.11
C ILE A 25 -23.58 -5.70 25.98
N ALA A 26 -24.92 -5.79 25.98
CA ALA A 26 -25.76 -4.89 26.76
C ALA A 26 -25.62 -5.06 28.28
N ALA A 27 -25.21 -6.24 28.75
CA ALA A 27 -25.03 -6.52 30.17
C ALA A 27 -23.66 -6.10 30.71
N ASP A 28 -22.69 -5.80 29.83
CA ASP A 28 -21.34 -5.40 30.20
C ASP A 28 -21.19 -3.87 30.22
N PRO A 29 -21.03 -3.24 31.41
CA PRO A 29 -20.91 -1.79 31.52
C PRO A 29 -19.59 -1.24 30.94
N ASP A 30 -18.57 -2.09 30.74
CA ASP A 30 -17.28 -1.69 30.16
C ASP A 30 -17.27 -1.84 28.63
N THR A 31 -18.31 -2.42 28.02
CA THR A 31 -18.37 -2.57 26.57
C THR A 31 -18.66 -1.24 25.89
N VAL A 32 -17.77 -0.84 24.97
CA VAL A 32 -17.97 0.31 24.08
C VAL A 32 -18.38 -0.18 22.70
N GLU A 33 -19.66 -0.02 22.36
CA GLU A 33 -20.12 -0.25 21.00
C GLU A 33 -19.73 0.91 20.07
N ILE A 34 -19.15 0.56 18.92
CA ILE A 34 -18.89 1.52 17.85
C ILE A 34 -20.20 1.79 17.11
N THR A 35 -21.01 2.70 17.65
CA THR A 35 -22.24 3.17 17.01
C THR A 35 -21.94 3.97 15.74
N ALA A 36 -22.94 4.16 14.88
CA ALA A 36 -22.79 4.99 13.68
C ALA A 36 -22.34 6.43 14.02
N GLU A 37 -22.83 6.97 15.14
CA GLU A 37 -22.44 8.30 15.63
C GLU A 37 -20.99 8.32 16.12
N LEU A 38 -20.56 7.30 16.88
CA LEU A 38 -19.18 7.19 17.33
C LEU A 38 -18.22 6.97 16.15
N ALA A 39 -18.61 6.14 15.19
CA ALA A 39 -17.86 5.92 13.95
C ALA A 39 -17.73 7.21 13.13
N ALA A 40 -18.78 8.03 13.03
CA ALA A 40 -18.72 9.31 12.34
C ALA A 40 -17.79 10.32 13.03
N ARG A 41 -17.65 10.22 14.36
CA ARG A 41 -16.74 11.06 15.17
C ARG A 41 -15.30 10.54 15.17
N MET A 42 -15.10 9.25 14.90
CA MET A 42 -13.78 8.68 14.69
C MET A 42 -13.22 9.18 13.35
N GLN A 43 -12.38 10.21 13.39
CA GLN A 43 -11.65 10.66 12.21
C GLN A 43 -10.82 9.49 11.66
N PRO A 44 -10.91 9.15 10.36
CA PRO A 44 -10.01 8.17 9.79
C PRO A 44 -8.60 8.71 9.99
N LEU A 45 -7.76 7.94 10.69
CA LEU A 45 -6.34 8.22 10.83
C LEU A 45 -5.80 8.56 9.44
N ARG A 46 -5.46 9.84 9.22
CA ARG A 46 -4.91 10.35 7.96
C ARG A 46 -3.90 9.32 7.45
N ARG A 47 -4.06 8.90 6.18
CA ARG A 47 -3.18 7.93 5.50
C ARG A 47 -1.73 8.16 5.92
N ARG A 48 -1.21 7.28 6.78
CA ARG A 48 0.16 7.37 7.27
C ARG A 48 1.08 7.03 6.10
N GLY A 49 1.69 8.03 5.48
CA GLY A 49 2.52 7.85 4.30
C GLY A 49 3.29 9.11 3.91
N ARG A 50 4.31 8.94 3.07
CA ARG A 50 5.03 10.05 2.43
C ARG A 50 4.02 10.92 1.67
N PRO A 51 4.08 12.26 1.77
CA PRO A 51 3.26 13.14 0.96
C PRO A 51 3.32 12.75 -0.52
N ALA A 52 2.18 12.79 -1.20
CA ALA A 52 2.12 12.50 -2.62
C ALA A 52 3.05 13.48 -3.37
N VAL A 53 3.96 12.94 -4.17
CA VAL A 53 4.84 13.72 -5.04
C VAL A 53 4.13 13.89 -6.38
N GLU A 54 4.01 15.11 -6.90
CA GLU A 54 3.30 15.40 -8.16
C GLU A 54 3.85 14.61 -9.36
N ARG A 55 5.16 14.36 -9.37
CA ARG A 55 5.86 13.64 -10.45
C ARG A 55 6.78 12.57 -9.86
N PRO A 56 6.26 11.37 -9.51
CA PRO A 56 7.09 10.28 -9.02
C PRO A 56 8.04 9.77 -10.10
N LYS A 57 9.15 9.14 -9.69
CA LYS A 57 10.01 8.41 -10.63
C LYS A 57 9.23 7.25 -11.23
N ALA A 58 9.21 7.15 -12.55
CA ALA A 58 8.59 6.02 -13.23
C ALA A 58 9.46 4.76 -13.06
N PRO A 59 8.88 3.61 -12.68
CA PRO A 59 9.61 2.35 -12.74
C PRO A 59 9.93 2.01 -14.20
N MET A 60 11.15 1.54 -14.46
CA MET A 60 11.53 1.03 -15.77
C MET A 60 12.12 -0.38 -15.64
N THR A 61 11.76 -1.25 -16.57
CA THR A 61 12.40 -2.57 -16.73
C THR A 61 13.19 -2.54 -18.02
N THR A 62 14.51 -2.69 -17.94
CA THR A 62 15.40 -2.72 -19.10
C THR A 62 16.61 -3.58 -18.76
N ARG A 63 17.16 -4.24 -19.78
CA ARG A 63 18.41 -5.00 -19.64
C ARG A 63 19.59 -4.06 -19.90
N VAL A 64 20.60 -4.15 -19.05
CA VAL A 64 21.87 -3.44 -19.17
C VAL A 64 22.95 -4.50 -19.25
N ASP A 65 24.00 -4.26 -20.04
CA ASP A 65 25.15 -5.15 -20.11
C ASP A 65 25.75 -5.40 -18.72
N ALA A 66 26.17 -6.63 -18.47
CA ALA A 66 26.53 -7.09 -17.12
C ALA A 66 27.74 -6.33 -16.56
N ASP A 67 28.77 -6.14 -17.38
CA ASP A 67 29.99 -5.40 -17.05
C ASP A 67 29.69 -3.92 -16.72
N VAL A 68 28.81 -3.29 -17.49
CA VAL A 68 28.37 -1.91 -17.24
C VAL A 68 27.61 -1.81 -15.92
N LEU A 69 26.65 -2.71 -15.67
CA LEU A 69 25.89 -2.72 -14.42
C LEU A 69 26.79 -2.97 -13.21
N ASP A 70 27.77 -3.87 -13.34
CA ASP A 70 28.72 -4.15 -12.29
C ASP A 70 29.60 -2.95 -12.01
N ALA A 71 30.16 -2.28 -13.02
CA ALA A 71 30.93 -1.04 -12.84
C ALA A 71 30.11 0.04 -12.11
N ILE A 72 28.83 0.20 -12.47
CA ILE A 72 27.92 1.14 -11.80
C ILE A 72 27.72 0.75 -10.34
N LYS A 73 27.48 -0.52 -10.01
CA LYS A 73 27.29 -0.97 -8.62
C LYS A 73 28.56 -0.83 -7.77
N HIS A 74 29.72 -1.13 -8.34
CA HIS A 74 31.03 -0.96 -7.68
C HIS A 74 31.33 0.49 -7.31
N SER A 75 30.66 1.45 -7.96
CA SER A 75 30.76 2.86 -7.60
C SER A 75 30.26 3.16 -6.17
N GLY A 76 29.55 2.23 -5.51
CA GLY A 76 29.21 2.27 -4.10
C GLY A 76 27.79 2.76 -3.80
N LYS A 77 27.55 3.16 -2.54
CA LYS A 77 26.23 3.64 -2.09
C LYS A 77 25.72 4.78 -2.98
N GLY A 78 24.44 4.77 -3.30
CA GLY A 78 23.81 5.79 -4.15
C GLY A 78 24.11 5.67 -5.64
N TRP A 79 24.64 4.54 -6.12
CA TRP A 79 24.83 4.29 -7.56
C TRP A 79 23.55 4.49 -8.39
N GLN A 80 22.37 4.17 -7.85
CA GLN A 80 21.09 4.40 -8.53
C GLN A 80 20.78 5.88 -8.75
N THR A 81 21.12 6.73 -7.78
CA THR A 81 20.97 8.19 -7.91
C THR A 81 21.92 8.71 -8.99
N ARG A 82 23.19 8.29 -8.95
CA ARG A 82 24.19 8.66 -9.97
C ARG A 82 23.80 8.19 -11.37
N LEU A 83 23.28 6.97 -11.50
CA LEU A 83 22.75 6.46 -12.78
C LEU A 83 21.66 7.38 -13.32
N ASN A 84 20.71 7.78 -12.47
CA ASN A 84 19.65 8.70 -12.87
C ASN A 84 20.18 10.09 -13.27
N ASP A 85 21.21 10.59 -12.60
CA ASP A 85 21.83 11.88 -12.92
C ASP A 85 22.55 11.84 -14.28
N VAL A 86 23.26 10.74 -14.57
CA VAL A 86 23.88 10.49 -15.89
C VAL A 86 22.81 10.43 -16.99
N LEU A 87 21.70 9.75 -16.76
CA LEU A 87 20.59 9.70 -17.72
C LEU A 87 19.99 11.09 -17.94
N ARG A 88 19.80 11.89 -16.88
CA ARG A 88 19.30 13.27 -16.98
C ARG A 88 20.26 14.14 -17.79
N GLU A 89 21.55 14.06 -17.53
CA GLU A 89 22.58 14.80 -18.27
C GLU A 89 22.62 14.39 -19.74
N ALA A 90 22.52 13.09 -20.03
CA ALA A 90 22.49 12.58 -21.40
C ALA A 90 21.27 13.09 -22.18
N VAL A 91 20.10 13.17 -21.54
CA VAL A 91 18.89 13.78 -22.12
C VAL A 91 19.08 15.27 -22.38
N GLN A 92 19.62 16.02 -21.40
CA GLN A 92 19.91 17.45 -21.57
C GLN A 92 20.90 17.72 -22.70
N LYS A 93 21.91 16.86 -22.86
CA LYS A 93 22.87 16.89 -23.96
C LYS A 93 22.30 16.40 -25.30
N GLY A 94 21.03 15.99 -25.34
CA GLY A 94 20.36 15.57 -26.56
C GLY A 94 20.79 14.20 -27.09
N LYS A 95 21.36 13.33 -26.25
CA LYS A 95 21.73 11.96 -26.64
C LYS A 95 20.51 11.06 -26.93
N PHE A 96 19.34 11.48 -26.48
CA PHE A 96 18.05 10.79 -26.65
C PHE A 96 17.06 11.64 -27.47
N LYS A 97 17.54 12.30 -28.53
CA LYS A 97 16.64 12.97 -29.48
C LYS A 97 15.85 11.91 -30.27
N ALA A 98 14.58 12.22 -30.55
CA ALA A 98 13.82 11.44 -31.52
C ALA A 98 14.56 11.47 -32.86
N ALA A 99 14.68 10.33 -33.52
CA ALA A 99 15.03 10.32 -34.93
C ALA A 99 13.96 11.13 -35.66
N ALA A 100 14.40 12.12 -36.44
CA ALA A 100 13.52 12.95 -37.27
C ALA A 100 12.85 12.10 -38.35
#